data_AF-A0A1M4NGE9-F1
#
_entry.id   AF-A0A1M4NGE9-F1
#
_cell.length_a   1.000
_cell.length_b   1.000
_cell.length_c   1.000
_cell.angle_alpha   90.00
_cell.angle_beta   90.00
_cell.angle_gamma   90.00
#
_symmetry.space_group_name_H-M   'P 1'
#
loop_
_entity.id
_entity.type
_entity.pdbx_description
1 polymer ?
#
loop_
_entity_poly.entity_id
_entity_poly.type
_entity_poly.pdbx_seq_one_letter_code
_entity_poly.pdbx_strand_id
1 'polypeptide(L)'
;MEKSKKSYTRSSKMGLGRLIPALFASSSLGLCALDAITYEVHGDLINFSKVGFNNNPINPVKGLYPTGTFVELTGKLESTVHLGKGWSVSIGGALGGMPYDGTRKDRYSKDFIQDAQNTKITQGKYAGQTYYDVWKQFENSCGHEWGCGSILNGGKYANTGTPGGIADPRGIGYMFMGEWNGLFPNYYPAYAYSPGQSRPYEVYKANIQYKSDKVWMILGRYDTTQVEDIDWFYQLTQGFYGLFKLHSKVKLQVFSSWGRGIADGQWMFPIYREKPWGEHKIGLIYQVNKHFSIHPHVWFSPQVFTAPEVKFHYDTNPEFAGSGFRSQTTFYAMYVYQWKNDYVPGIGHVGRYGLARYNTWDTWGLYNGTCNVVNRAQTGSCGWDGYQGPGGATLLFKQRFDINNHNTSFGIYLNIGNPNPNIGTYGNPVAIDGVEQWTGSIYGLGFASINNITAADAVTVYWKGGGVYGNFDWELAERFTHAPRTTAQALALYLNYQFGKHVKAGIKLEWFYAGINAGYNPGVGFLSSYGQPFNMTTGVFSSGSFAQNYANVGGVGKTVWQDRSHLMTHISYSF
;
A
#
# COMPACT_ATOMS: atom_id res chain seq x y z
N MET A 1 52.19 -32.58 63.20
CA MET A 1 50.73 -32.82 63.15
C MET A 1 50.36 -33.05 61.69
N GLU A 2 50.34 -34.29 61.25
CA GLU A 2 49.11 -35.13 61.17
C GLU A 2 48.26 -34.71 59.96
N LYS A 3 48.49 -35.36 58.80
CA LYS A 3 47.73 -36.49 58.23
C LYS A 3 46.28 -36.16 57.83
N SER A 4 45.89 -36.75 56.69
CA SER A 4 44.59 -37.38 56.41
C SER A 4 43.47 -36.47 55.87
N LYS A 5 42.60 -36.83 54.91
CA LYS A 5 42.35 -38.00 54.03
C LYS A 5 41.13 -37.65 53.15
N LYS A 6 41.01 -38.32 51.98
CA LYS A 6 39.79 -38.84 51.29
C LYS A 6 38.69 -37.84 50.89
N SER A 7 38.20 -37.73 49.65
CA SER A 7 37.75 -38.69 48.60
C SER A 7 36.34 -39.27 48.76
N TYR A 8 35.62 -39.25 47.62
CA TYR A 8 34.55 -40.14 47.12
C TYR A 8 33.04 -39.77 47.25
N THR A 9 32.49 -39.31 46.11
CA THR A 9 31.39 -39.87 45.26
C THR A 9 29.92 -40.07 45.68
N ARG A 10 29.06 -39.72 44.69
CA ARG A 10 27.87 -40.43 44.12
C ARG A 10 26.52 -40.49 44.88
N SER A 11 25.50 -39.91 44.22
CA SER A 11 24.38 -40.60 43.52
C SER A 11 22.93 -40.38 43.99
N SER A 12 22.07 -40.25 42.97
CA SER A 12 20.62 -40.57 42.88
C SER A 12 19.65 -39.44 43.31
N LYS A 13 18.56 -39.12 42.59
CA LYS A 13 17.72 -39.84 41.62
C LYS A 13 17.08 -38.92 40.57
N MET A 14 16.69 -39.54 39.46
CA MET A 14 15.87 -39.06 38.33
C MET A 14 14.52 -38.43 38.72
N GLY A 15 14.06 -37.51 37.86
CA GLY A 15 12.65 -37.12 37.69
C GLY A 15 12.45 -36.43 36.34
N LEU A 16 11.84 -37.14 35.39
CA LEU A 16 11.46 -36.73 34.02
C LEU A 16 10.56 -35.47 34.00
N GLY A 17 10.67 -34.67 32.93
CA GLY A 17 9.49 -34.00 32.36
C GLY A 17 9.73 -32.73 31.54
N ARG A 18 9.50 -32.87 30.21
CA ARG A 18 9.05 -31.84 29.23
C ARG A 18 10.11 -31.04 28.45
N LEU A 19 10.51 -31.64 27.32
CA LEU A 19 10.37 -31.13 25.94
C LEU A 19 10.51 -29.60 25.74
N ILE A 20 11.71 -29.16 25.36
CA ILE A 20 11.94 -28.03 24.45
C ILE A 20 13.04 -28.48 23.48
N PRO A 21 12.79 -28.70 22.18
CA PRO A 21 13.87 -28.89 21.24
C PRO A 21 14.48 -27.51 20.93
N ALA A 22 15.60 -27.21 21.59
CA ALA A 22 16.55 -26.23 21.10
C ALA A 22 17.25 -26.84 19.87
N LEU A 23 16.84 -26.38 18.68
CA LEU A 23 17.49 -26.69 17.41
C LEU A 23 17.94 -25.37 16.77
N PHE A 24 18.94 -24.74 17.40
CA PHE A 24 19.87 -23.84 16.71
C PHE A 24 21.23 -24.54 16.73
N ALA A 25 21.45 -25.40 15.74
CA ALA A 25 22.77 -25.92 15.43
C ALA A 25 23.03 -25.58 13.96
N SER A 26 23.97 -24.66 13.73
CA SER A 26 24.65 -24.54 12.44
C SER A 26 25.49 -25.80 12.25
N SER A 27 24.92 -26.89 11.71
CA SER A 27 25.68 -28.12 11.45
C SER A 27 26.00 -28.22 9.97
N SER A 28 27.13 -27.63 9.57
CA SER A 28 27.89 -28.07 8.40
C SER A 28 28.55 -29.41 8.74
N LEU A 29 27.78 -30.50 8.71
CA LEU A 29 28.33 -31.85 8.76
C LEU A 29 28.73 -32.27 7.34
N GLY A 30 29.99 -32.01 7.01
CA GLY A 30 30.63 -32.52 5.81
C GLY A 30 30.82 -34.03 5.87
N LEU A 31 30.11 -34.76 5.03
CA LEU A 31 30.46 -36.10 4.58
C LEU A 31 30.71 -36.01 3.07
N CYS A 32 31.94 -36.32 2.68
CA CYS A 32 32.52 -36.06 1.37
C CYS A 32 31.77 -36.76 0.22
N ALA A 33 30.87 -35.98 -0.40
CA ALA A 33 30.43 -35.95 -1.81
C ALA A 33 29.36 -34.84 -2.00
N LEU A 34 29.06 -34.05 -0.95
CA LEU A 34 27.99 -33.07 -0.83
C LEU A 34 28.53 -31.63 -0.66
N ASP A 35 29.56 -31.26 -1.43
CA ASP A 35 30.22 -29.93 -1.36
C ASP A 35 29.40 -28.78 -2.00
N ALA A 36 28.07 -28.86 -2.04
CA ALA A 36 27.29 -27.82 -2.72
C ALA A 36 25.90 -27.54 -2.14
N ILE A 37 25.58 -28.05 -0.95
CA ILE A 37 24.33 -27.70 -0.27
C ILE A 37 24.64 -26.83 0.95
N THR A 38 24.38 -25.54 0.83
CA THR A 38 24.41 -24.59 1.95
C THR A 38 22.98 -24.15 2.28
N TYR A 39 22.74 -23.77 3.54
CA TYR A 39 21.45 -23.25 3.97
C TYR A 39 21.64 -21.93 4.71
N GLU A 40 20.68 -21.03 4.50
CA GLU A 40 20.59 -19.74 5.15
C GLU A 40 19.21 -19.64 5.83
N VAL A 41 19.18 -18.97 6.98
CA VAL A 41 17.94 -18.65 7.69
C VAL A 41 17.99 -17.17 8.00
N HIS A 42 16.92 -16.47 7.65
CA HIS A 42 16.76 -15.04 7.92
C HIS A 42 15.42 -14.83 8.63
N GLY A 43 15.42 -14.02 9.68
CA GLY A 43 14.20 -13.68 10.39
C GLY A 43 14.12 -12.21 10.72
N ASP A 44 12.91 -11.64 10.57
CA ASP A 44 12.63 -10.24 10.88
C ASP A 44 11.43 -10.13 11.82
N LEU A 45 11.52 -9.28 12.83
CA LEU A 45 10.36 -8.77 13.56
C LEU A 45 10.27 -7.27 13.31
N ILE A 46 9.15 -6.81 12.75
CA ILE A 46 8.94 -5.43 12.33
C ILE A 46 7.69 -4.90 13.02
N ASN A 47 7.83 -3.71 13.60
CA ASN A 47 6.72 -2.90 14.06
C ASN A 47 6.46 -1.77 13.06
N PHE A 48 5.17 -1.55 12.80
CA PHE A 48 4.68 -0.29 12.29
C PHE A 48 3.69 0.30 13.30
N SER A 49 3.79 1.59 13.56
CA SER A 49 2.71 2.29 14.26
C SER A 49 2.40 3.60 13.58
N LYS A 50 1.16 4.04 13.73
CA LYS A 50 0.75 5.41 13.47
C LYS A 50 -0.02 5.90 14.68
N VAL A 51 0.38 7.04 15.22
CA VAL A 51 -0.29 7.72 16.34
C VAL A 51 -0.71 9.09 15.84
N GLY A 52 -2.00 9.22 15.54
CA GLY A 52 -2.58 10.47 15.07
C GLY A 52 -2.74 11.49 16.20
N PHE A 53 -2.47 12.76 15.90
CA PHE A 53 -2.64 13.84 16.88
C PHE A 53 -4.05 14.45 16.84
N ASN A 54 -4.72 14.38 15.69
CA ASN A 54 -6.09 14.82 15.52
C ASN A 54 -7.09 13.74 15.97
N ASN A 55 -7.72 13.96 17.14
CA ASN A 55 -8.73 13.07 17.73
C ASN A 55 -10.15 13.62 17.60
N ASN A 56 -10.41 14.48 16.61
CA ASN A 56 -11.74 15.07 16.42
C ASN A 56 -12.80 13.99 16.14
N PRO A 57 -14.00 14.11 16.72
CA PRO A 57 -15.10 13.18 16.45
C PRO A 57 -15.45 13.09 14.97
N ILE A 58 -15.89 11.90 14.55
CA ILE A 58 -16.31 11.63 13.17
C ILE A 58 -17.60 12.40 12.87
N ASN A 59 -17.63 13.07 11.72
CA ASN A 59 -18.84 13.70 11.19
C ASN A 59 -18.85 13.54 9.65
N PRO A 60 -19.53 12.50 9.13
CA PRO A 60 -19.57 12.22 7.69
C PRO A 60 -20.27 13.32 6.88
N VAL A 61 -21.26 14.00 7.47
CA VAL A 61 -21.98 15.10 6.82
C VAL A 61 -21.05 16.29 6.54
N LYS A 62 -20.16 16.60 7.49
CA LYS A 62 -19.13 17.63 7.32
C LYS A 62 -17.83 17.10 6.69
N GLY A 63 -17.73 15.80 6.45
CA GLY A 63 -16.52 15.15 5.95
C GLY A 63 -15.35 15.17 6.94
N LEU A 64 -15.61 15.24 8.25
CA LEU A 64 -14.60 15.31 9.30
C LEU A 64 -14.25 13.91 9.85
N TYR A 65 -12.96 13.59 9.84
CA TYR A 65 -12.43 12.31 10.32
C TYR A 65 -11.15 12.52 11.14
N PRO A 66 -10.95 11.77 12.25
CA PRO A 66 -9.72 11.82 13.03
C PRO A 66 -8.54 11.24 12.23
N THR A 67 -7.34 11.39 12.77
CA THR A 67 -6.15 10.70 12.26
C THR A 67 -6.02 9.36 12.99
N GLY A 68 -6.00 8.27 12.23
CA GLY A 68 -6.01 6.92 12.78
C GLY A 68 -4.81 6.66 13.70
N THR A 69 -5.08 5.96 14.80
CA THR A 69 -4.05 5.49 15.74
C THR A 69 -4.08 3.96 15.80
N PHE A 70 -3.01 3.30 15.40
CA PHE A 70 -2.89 1.84 15.40
C PHE A 70 -1.43 1.40 15.52
N VAL A 71 -1.22 0.19 16.01
CA VAL A 71 0.07 -0.47 16.14
C VAL A 71 -0.05 -1.85 15.55
N GLU A 72 0.86 -2.20 14.67
CA GLU A 72 0.97 -3.47 13.99
C GLU A 72 2.34 -4.09 14.21
N LEU A 73 2.35 -5.42 14.23
CA LEU A 73 3.55 -6.24 14.40
C LEU A 73 3.52 -7.35 13.36
N THR A 74 4.63 -7.53 12.66
CA THR A 74 4.83 -8.63 11.72
C THR A 74 6.17 -9.32 12.00
N GLY A 75 6.13 -10.63 12.23
CA GLY A 75 7.29 -11.50 12.26
C GLY A 75 7.40 -12.29 10.96
N LYS A 76 8.62 -12.44 10.43
CA LYS A 76 8.94 -13.21 9.24
C LYS A 76 10.05 -14.18 9.57
N LEU A 77 9.99 -15.36 8.95
CA LEU A 77 11.06 -16.33 8.96
C LEU A 77 11.16 -16.94 7.57
N GLU A 78 12.37 -16.95 7.01
CA GLU A 78 12.66 -17.61 5.75
C GLU A 78 13.90 -18.48 5.84
N SER A 79 13.93 -19.52 5.01
CA SER A 79 15.10 -20.33 4.78
C SER A 79 15.35 -20.49 3.29
N THR A 80 16.62 -20.41 2.91
CA THR A 80 17.08 -20.66 1.54
C THR A 80 18.06 -21.83 1.57
N VAL A 81 17.84 -22.80 0.69
CA VAL A 81 18.74 -23.91 0.44
C VAL A 81 19.38 -23.71 -0.93
N HIS A 82 20.70 -23.57 -0.96
CA HIS A 82 21.46 -23.55 -2.21
C HIS A 82 21.73 -25.00 -2.63
N LEU A 83 21.40 -25.35 -3.86
CA LEU A 83 21.52 -26.72 -4.38
C LEU A 83 22.78 -26.94 -5.22
N GLY A 84 23.64 -25.90 -5.32
CA GLY A 84 24.81 -25.89 -6.17
C GLY A 84 24.54 -25.46 -7.61
N LYS A 85 25.62 -25.14 -8.34
CA LYS A 85 25.58 -24.72 -9.75
C LYS A 85 24.61 -23.58 -10.05
N GLY A 86 24.46 -22.66 -9.10
CA GLY A 86 23.60 -21.49 -9.22
C GLY A 86 22.13 -21.70 -8.84
N TRP A 87 21.70 -22.93 -8.50
CA TRP A 87 20.32 -23.20 -8.10
C TRP A 87 20.09 -22.97 -6.61
N SER A 88 18.93 -22.44 -6.25
CA SER A 88 18.50 -22.27 -4.86
C SER A 88 16.99 -22.38 -4.73
N VAL A 89 16.51 -22.79 -3.55
CA VAL A 89 15.09 -22.86 -3.20
C VAL A 89 14.87 -22.11 -1.92
N SER A 90 13.89 -21.23 -1.88
CA SER A 90 13.55 -20.45 -0.69
C SER A 90 12.12 -20.71 -0.26
N ILE A 91 11.90 -20.82 1.05
CA ILE A 91 10.58 -20.88 1.68
C ILE A 91 10.55 -19.94 2.89
N GLY A 92 9.47 -19.17 3.02
CA GLY A 92 9.32 -18.21 4.10
C GLY A 92 7.87 -17.92 4.44
N GLY A 93 7.60 -17.82 5.74
CA GLY A 93 6.31 -17.50 6.32
C GLY A 93 6.36 -16.18 7.09
N ALA A 94 5.24 -15.47 7.08
CA ALA A 94 5.03 -14.28 7.90
C ALA A 94 3.81 -14.49 8.82
N LEU A 95 3.89 -13.90 10.00
CA LEU A 95 2.84 -13.83 11.01
C LEU A 95 2.70 -12.39 11.45
N GLY A 96 1.49 -11.93 11.75
CA GLY A 96 1.34 -10.60 12.31
C GLY A 96 -0.08 -10.25 12.71
N GLY A 97 -0.22 -9.06 13.27
CA GLY A 97 -1.44 -8.62 13.91
C GLY A 97 -1.37 -7.20 14.44
N MET A 98 -2.53 -6.68 14.86
CA MET A 98 -2.73 -5.32 15.33
C MET A 98 -2.97 -5.36 16.84
N PRO A 99 -1.91 -5.38 17.69
CA PRO A 99 -2.07 -5.38 19.14
C PRO A 99 -2.83 -4.16 19.68
N TYR A 100 -2.82 -3.04 18.95
CA TYR A 100 -3.58 -1.85 19.31
C TYR A 100 -4.27 -1.26 18.08
N ASP A 101 -5.60 -1.16 18.16
CA ASP A 101 -6.42 -0.36 17.25
C ASP A 101 -7.16 0.70 18.07
N GLY A 102 -6.87 1.97 17.82
CA GLY A 102 -7.55 3.12 18.42
C GLY A 102 -8.88 3.43 17.73
N THR A 103 -9.04 3.04 16.46
CA THR A 103 -10.21 3.38 15.64
C THR A 103 -11.51 2.76 16.17
N ARG A 104 -11.39 1.64 16.92
CA ARG A 104 -12.52 1.01 17.64
C ARG A 104 -13.17 1.90 18.71
N LYS A 105 -12.52 3.02 19.06
CA LYS A 105 -12.97 3.97 20.08
C LYS A 105 -13.45 5.29 19.48
N ASP A 106 -13.36 5.47 18.16
CA ASP A 106 -13.80 6.69 17.53
C ASP A 106 -15.30 6.88 17.71
N ARG A 107 -15.71 8.15 17.85
CA ARG A 107 -17.09 8.50 18.16
C ARG A 107 -17.64 9.47 17.15
N TYR A 108 -18.95 9.40 16.92
CA TYR A 108 -19.67 10.44 16.21
C TYR A 108 -19.64 11.74 17.00
N SER A 109 -19.60 12.87 16.28
CA SER A 109 -19.79 14.19 16.89
C SER A 109 -21.11 14.26 17.67
N LYS A 110 -21.13 15.02 18.77
CA LYS A 110 -22.37 15.30 19.50
C LYS A 110 -23.37 16.10 18.67
N ASP A 111 -22.88 16.91 17.74
CA ASP A 111 -23.70 17.74 16.86
C ASP A 111 -24.10 17.01 15.57
N PHE A 112 -23.76 15.72 15.43
CA PHE A 112 -23.94 14.95 14.20
C PHE A 112 -25.37 14.98 13.65
N ILE A 113 -26.37 14.78 14.52
CA ILE A 113 -27.78 14.82 14.12
C ILE A 113 -28.22 16.25 13.76
N GLN A 114 -27.79 17.24 14.53
CA GLN A 114 -28.10 18.65 14.25
C GLN A 114 -27.52 19.09 12.90
N ASP A 115 -26.30 18.66 12.60
CA ASP A 115 -25.65 18.91 11.32
C ASP A 115 -26.37 18.20 10.16
N ALA A 116 -26.85 16.98 10.38
CA ALA A 116 -27.62 16.23 9.39
C ALA A 116 -28.99 16.87 9.09
N GLN A 117 -29.62 17.48 10.08
CA GLN A 117 -30.87 18.23 9.93
C GLN A 117 -30.67 19.56 9.19
N ASN A 118 -29.48 20.16 9.29
CA ASN A 118 -29.19 21.46 8.67
C ASN A 118 -28.51 21.35 7.31
N THR A 119 -28.01 20.17 6.95
CA THR A 119 -27.25 19.97 5.70
C THR A 119 -28.11 19.26 4.68
N LYS A 120 -28.33 19.93 3.55
CA LYS A 120 -29.05 19.36 2.41
C LYS A 120 -28.12 18.57 1.51
N ILE A 121 -28.63 17.45 1.02
CA ILE A 121 -28.03 16.71 -0.08
C ILE A 121 -28.07 17.59 -1.33
N THR A 122 -26.92 17.72 -2.00
CA THR A 122 -26.75 18.64 -3.13
C THR A 122 -26.95 17.97 -4.49
N GLN A 123 -26.92 16.63 -4.56
CA GLN A 123 -26.90 15.88 -5.81
C GLN A 123 -27.68 14.56 -5.70
N GLY A 124 -28.12 14.01 -6.84
CA GLY A 124 -28.82 12.72 -6.90
C GLY A 124 -30.31 12.76 -6.55
N LYS A 125 -30.93 11.58 -6.38
CA LYS A 125 -32.39 11.40 -6.22
C LYS A 125 -32.99 12.16 -5.03
N TYR A 126 -32.20 12.42 -4.00
CA TYR A 126 -32.63 13.09 -2.76
C TYR A 126 -32.13 14.54 -2.65
N ALA A 127 -31.65 15.12 -3.75
CA ALA A 127 -31.21 16.52 -3.76
C ALA A 127 -32.29 17.46 -3.20
N GLY A 128 -31.88 18.37 -2.32
CA GLY A 128 -32.77 19.32 -1.65
C GLY A 128 -33.38 18.83 -0.32
N GLN A 129 -33.35 17.53 -0.04
CA GLN A 129 -33.70 16.97 1.28
C GLN A 129 -32.51 17.05 2.23
N THR A 130 -32.77 17.10 3.55
CA THR A 130 -31.70 17.02 4.55
C THR A 130 -31.20 15.59 4.69
N TYR A 131 -29.96 15.38 5.13
CA TYR A 131 -29.46 14.04 5.42
C TYR A 131 -30.36 13.32 6.43
N TYR A 132 -30.84 14.05 7.45
CA TYR A 132 -31.71 13.49 8.48
C TYR A 132 -33.07 13.02 7.93
N ASP A 133 -33.70 13.78 7.03
CA ASP A 133 -34.99 13.40 6.42
C ASP A 133 -34.86 12.06 5.68
N VAL A 134 -33.78 11.91 4.90
CA VAL A 134 -33.51 10.66 4.19
C VAL A 134 -33.21 9.52 5.17
N TRP A 135 -32.43 9.77 6.22
CA TRP A 135 -32.15 8.75 7.24
C TRP A 135 -33.40 8.24 7.94
N LYS A 136 -34.38 9.12 8.19
CA LYS A 136 -35.69 8.74 8.73
C LYS A 136 -36.52 7.96 7.73
N GLN A 137 -36.49 8.32 6.44
CA GLN A 137 -37.16 7.55 5.38
C GLN A 137 -36.67 6.08 5.33
N PHE A 138 -35.37 5.86 5.56
CA PHE A 138 -34.73 4.54 5.49
C PHE A 138 -34.47 3.89 6.85
N GLU A 139 -35.01 4.44 7.95
CA GLU A 139 -34.76 3.95 9.32
C GLU A 139 -35.19 2.49 9.49
N ASN A 140 -36.23 2.05 8.76
CA ASN A 140 -36.76 0.69 8.81
C ASN A 140 -36.30 -0.20 7.64
N SER A 141 -35.38 0.26 6.80
CA SER A 141 -34.95 -0.44 5.58
C SER A 141 -33.70 -1.30 5.83
N CYS A 142 -33.84 -2.37 6.61
CA CYS A 142 -32.79 -3.37 6.83
C CYS A 142 -33.19 -4.72 6.21
N GLY A 143 -32.41 -5.19 5.23
CA GLY A 143 -32.58 -6.53 4.64
C GLY A 143 -31.47 -7.49 5.09
N HIS A 144 -31.79 -8.77 5.26
CA HIS A 144 -30.84 -9.79 5.73
C HIS A 144 -29.61 -9.99 4.81
N GLU A 145 -29.73 -9.72 3.50
CA GLU A 145 -28.68 -9.97 2.50
C GLU A 145 -28.02 -8.70 1.95
N TRP A 146 -28.70 -7.55 1.99
CA TRP A 146 -28.26 -6.30 1.34
C TRP A 146 -28.04 -5.15 2.33
N GLY A 147 -28.05 -5.44 3.63
CA GLY A 147 -27.75 -4.52 4.70
C GLY A 147 -28.81 -3.46 5.01
N CYS A 148 -28.41 -2.49 5.84
CA CYS A 148 -29.29 -1.43 6.35
C CYS A 148 -29.05 -0.14 5.58
N GLY A 149 -30.13 0.51 5.12
CA GLY A 149 -30.03 1.74 4.33
C GLY A 149 -29.62 2.97 5.14
N SER A 150 -29.90 3.05 6.44
CA SER A 150 -29.73 4.30 7.22
C SER A 150 -28.63 4.21 8.28
N ILE A 151 -27.93 5.32 8.51
CA ILE A 151 -26.98 5.47 9.62
C ILE A 151 -27.63 5.36 11.00
N LEU A 152 -28.94 5.62 11.10
CA LEU A 152 -29.71 5.46 12.33
C LEU A 152 -29.91 3.99 12.71
N ASN A 153 -29.86 3.06 11.75
CA ASN A 153 -30.15 1.64 11.97
C ASN A 153 -29.08 0.71 11.35
N GLY A 154 -27.84 1.16 11.19
CA GLY A 154 -26.75 0.47 10.47
C GLY A 154 -26.27 -0.90 11.00
N GLY A 155 -27.03 -1.55 11.89
CA GLY A 155 -26.87 -2.95 12.32
C GLY A 155 -26.17 -3.19 13.67
N LYS A 156 -26.20 -4.46 14.13
CA LYS A 156 -25.88 -4.97 15.50
C LYS A 156 -24.56 -4.48 16.13
N TYR A 157 -23.62 -4.01 15.33
CA TYR A 157 -22.28 -3.63 15.77
C TYR A 157 -22.08 -2.11 15.86
N ALA A 158 -22.91 -1.27 15.25
CA ALA A 158 -22.77 0.18 15.40
C ALA A 158 -23.63 0.66 16.56
N ASN A 159 -23.13 1.61 17.38
CA ASN A 159 -24.02 2.46 18.17
C ASN A 159 -24.71 3.46 17.21
N THR A 160 -25.58 2.92 16.35
CA THR A 160 -26.75 3.55 15.71
C THR A 160 -26.66 5.07 15.54
N GLY A 161 -25.73 5.59 14.72
CA GLY A 161 -25.61 7.02 14.41
C GLY A 161 -25.75 7.96 15.61
N THR A 162 -25.45 7.49 16.83
CA THR A 162 -25.90 8.16 18.05
C THR A 162 -24.89 9.25 18.35
N PRO A 163 -25.32 10.49 18.61
CA PRO A 163 -24.43 11.55 19.06
C PRO A 163 -23.49 11.09 20.19
N GLY A 164 -22.17 11.15 19.97
CA GLY A 164 -21.16 10.70 20.94
C GLY A 164 -21.02 9.18 21.09
N GLY A 165 -21.81 8.38 20.36
CA GLY A 165 -21.71 6.93 20.27
C GLY A 165 -20.47 6.48 19.49
N ILE A 166 -20.01 5.26 19.77
CA ILE A 166 -18.88 4.64 19.05
C ILE A 166 -19.28 4.40 17.59
N ALA A 167 -18.45 4.87 16.65
CA ALA A 167 -18.70 4.75 15.23
C ALA A 167 -18.63 3.29 14.77
N ASP A 168 -17.49 2.61 15.00
CA ASP A 168 -17.33 1.19 14.67
C ASP A 168 -16.50 0.46 15.75
N PRO A 169 -17.10 -0.32 16.65
CA PRO A 169 -16.37 -0.99 17.73
C PRO A 169 -15.52 -2.18 17.25
N ARG A 170 -15.59 -2.57 15.97
CA ARG A 170 -14.72 -3.60 15.40
C ARG A 170 -13.30 -3.08 15.19
N GLY A 171 -13.15 -1.77 14.98
CA GLY A 171 -11.89 -1.13 14.60
C GLY A 171 -11.64 -1.23 13.10
N ILE A 172 -11.60 -0.07 12.43
CA ILE A 172 -11.33 0.06 11.00
C ILE A 172 -9.90 -0.40 10.67
N GLY A 173 -8.95 -0.21 11.58
CA GLY A 173 -7.58 -0.68 11.40
C GLY A 173 -7.50 -2.19 11.24
N TYR A 174 -8.13 -2.92 12.16
CA TYR A 174 -8.12 -4.38 12.14
C TYR A 174 -8.79 -4.96 10.88
N MET A 175 -9.79 -4.26 10.33
CA MET A 175 -10.49 -4.69 9.12
C MET A 175 -9.61 -4.67 7.88
N PHE A 176 -8.64 -3.78 7.82
CA PHE A 176 -7.74 -3.62 6.66
C PHE A 176 -6.44 -4.39 6.84
N MET A 177 -5.96 -4.60 8.06
CA MET A 177 -4.80 -5.45 8.29
C MET A 177 -5.18 -6.92 8.11
N GLY A 178 -4.54 -7.63 7.18
CA GLY A 178 -4.72 -9.07 7.01
C GLY A 178 -5.67 -9.48 5.88
N GLU A 179 -6.26 -8.53 5.13
CA GLU A 179 -7.35 -8.80 4.16
C GLU A 179 -7.04 -9.98 3.23
N TRP A 180 -8.03 -10.86 3.08
CA TRP A 180 -7.94 -12.03 2.20
C TRP A 180 -8.97 -11.97 1.08
N ASN A 181 -8.50 -11.75 -0.14
CA ASN A 181 -9.35 -11.57 -1.33
C ASN A 181 -9.66 -12.86 -2.11
N GLY A 182 -9.33 -14.02 -1.54
CA GLY A 182 -9.47 -15.32 -2.23
C GLY A 182 -8.25 -15.69 -3.09
N LEU A 183 -8.35 -16.85 -3.75
CA LEU A 183 -7.40 -17.30 -4.77
C LEU A 183 -8.09 -17.33 -6.13
N PHE A 184 -7.29 -17.34 -7.20
CA PHE A 184 -7.77 -17.62 -8.56
C PHE A 184 -8.73 -18.81 -8.60
N PRO A 185 -9.88 -18.74 -9.32
CA PRO A 185 -10.41 -17.60 -10.08
C PRO A 185 -11.41 -16.71 -9.30
N ASN A 186 -11.76 -17.09 -8.07
CA ASN A 186 -12.82 -16.44 -7.27
C ASN A 186 -12.27 -15.27 -6.45
N TYR A 187 -11.69 -14.29 -7.16
CA TYR A 187 -11.21 -13.06 -6.57
C TYR A 187 -12.35 -12.15 -6.15
N TYR A 188 -12.21 -11.49 -5.00
CA TYR A 188 -13.14 -10.47 -4.54
C TYR A 188 -14.62 -10.90 -4.61
N PRO A 189 -14.99 -12.02 -3.98
CA PRO A 189 -16.41 -12.29 -3.76
C PRO A 189 -17.04 -11.09 -3.03
N ALA A 190 -18.34 -10.84 -3.18
CA ALA A 190 -19.00 -9.68 -2.58
C ALA A 190 -18.78 -9.56 -1.05
N TYR A 191 -18.43 -10.66 -0.38
CA TYR A 191 -18.07 -10.73 1.04
C TYR A 191 -16.60 -10.40 1.37
N ALA A 192 -15.69 -10.27 0.39
CA ALA A 192 -14.29 -9.90 0.63
C ALA A 192 -14.14 -8.51 1.26
N TYR A 193 -15.14 -7.66 1.05
CA TYR A 193 -15.28 -6.34 1.67
C TYR A 193 -15.91 -6.40 3.08
N SER A 194 -16.26 -7.59 3.58
CA SER A 194 -16.86 -7.73 4.89
C SER A 194 -15.79 -7.83 5.99
N PRO A 195 -15.93 -7.06 7.09
CA PRO A 195 -15.07 -7.19 8.27
C PRO A 195 -14.91 -8.65 8.72
N GLY A 196 -13.67 -9.08 8.99
CA GLY A 196 -13.39 -10.35 9.66
C GLY A 196 -12.73 -11.43 8.82
N GLN A 197 -12.32 -11.14 7.58
CA GLN A 197 -11.54 -12.06 6.74
C GLN A 197 -10.02 -11.89 6.84
N SER A 198 -9.56 -11.11 7.82
CA SER A 198 -8.14 -10.88 8.09
C SER A 198 -7.42 -12.17 8.48
N ARG A 199 -6.31 -12.49 7.80
CA ARG A 199 -5.43 -13.62 8.13
C ARG A 199 -4.17 -13.10 8.80
N PRO A 200 -3.86 -13.57 10.03
CA PRO A 200 -2.65 -13.16 10.74
C PRO A 200 -1.40 -13.90 10.25
N TYR A 201 -1.46 -14.55 9.08
CA TYR A 201 -0.36 -15.36 8.54
C TYR A 201 -0.39 -15.44 7.01
N GLU A 202 0.79 -15.62 6.41
CA GLU A 202 0.94 -15.84 4.98
C GLU A 202 2.25 -16.57 4.61
N VAL A 203 2.26 -17.21 3.44
CA VAL A 203 3.49 -17.65 2.79
C VAL A 203 4.01 -16.50 1.95
N TYR A 204 5.02 -15.79 2.45
CA TYR A 204 5.52 -14.59 1.80
C TYR A 204 6.63 -14.89 0.78
N LYS A 205 7.37 -15.99 0.95
CA LYS A 205 8.42 -16.43 0.02
C LYS A 205 8.28 -17.93 -0.26
N ALA A 206 8.31 -18.32 -1.53
CA ALA A 206 8.26 -19.71 -1.97
C ALA A 206 8.72 -19.76 -3.43
N ASN A 207 10.02 -19.90 -3.67
CA ASN A 207 10.57 -19.77 -5.02
C ASN A 207 11.74 -20.73 -5.28
N ILE A 208 11.99 -20.91 -6.57
CA ILE A 208 13.18 -21.53 -7.12
C ILE A 208 13.96 -20.44 -7.86
N GLN A 209 15.26 -20.39 -7.65
CA GLN A 209 16.15 -19.41 -8.25
C GLN A 209 17.28 -20.09 -9.00
N TYR A 210 17.70 -19.47 -10.10
CA TYR A 210 18.93 -19.81 -10.80
C TYR A 210 19.75 -18.53 -10.98
N LYS A 211 21.03 -18.53 -10.59
CA LYS A 211 21.92 -17.39 -10.76
C LYS A 211 23.30 -17.83 -11.25
N SER A 212 23.79 -17.14 -12.28
CA SER A 212 25.11 -17.27 -12.91
C SER A 212 25.59 -15.90 -13.37
N ASP A 213 26.80 -15.80 -13.91
CA ASP A 213 27.35 -14.56 -14.46
C ASP A 213 26.57 -13.98 -15.65
N LYS A 214 25.76 -14.82 -16.31
CA LYS A 214 24.99 -14.44 -17.50
C LYS A 214 23.49 -14.40 -17.29
N VAL A 215 22.98 -15.15 -16.33
CA VAL A 215 21.53 -15.37 -16.17
C VAL A 215 21.19 -15.34 -14.69
N TRP A 216 20.16 -14.59 -14.34
CA TRP A 216 19.51 -14.65 -13.04
C TRP A 216 18.00 -14.78 -13.24
N MET A 217 17.42 -15.83 -12.69
CA MET A 217 16.00 -16.14 -12.81
C MET A 217 15.41 -16.50 -11.45
N ILE A 218 14.16 -16.12 -11.23
CA ILE A 218 13.38 -16.46 -10.05
C ILE A 218 11.98 -16.88 -10.51
N LEU A 219 11.50 -18.03 -10.05
CA LEU A 219 10.14 -18.53 -10.28
C LEU A 219 9.45 -18.78 -8.94
N GLY A 220 8.24 -18.26 -8.77
CA GLY A 220 7.41 -18.47 -7.58
C GLY A 220 7.12 -17.16 -6.85
N ARG A 221 7.07 -17.23 -5.52
CA ARG A 221 6.86 -16.07 -4.63
C ARG A 221 8.18 -15.49 -4.14
N TYR A 222 8.41 -14.21 -4.41
CA TYR A 222 9.64 -13.52 -4.03
C TYR A 222 9.38 -12.03 -3.75
N ASP A 223 10.36 -11.38 -3.13
CA ASP A 223 10.33 -9.95 -2.86
C ASP A 223 11.00 -9.20 -4.02
N THR A 224 10.23 -8.35 -4.69
CA THR A 224 10.66 -7.51 -5.82
C THR A 224 11.68 -6.44 -5.42
N THR A 225 11.78 -6.10 -4.14
CA THR A 225 12.84 -5.20 -3.65
C THR A 225 14.23 -5.84 -3.73
N GLN A 226 14.30 -7.16 -3.91
CA GLN A 226 15.56 -7.91 -4.03
C GLN A 226 16.04 -8.06 -5.48
N VAL A 227 15.31 -7.55 -6.48
CA VAL A 227 15.67 -7.66 -7.89
C VAL A 227 15.95 -6.29 -8.53
N GLU A 228 16.70 -6.28 -9.63
CA GLU A 228 17.16 -5.06 -10.28
C GLU A 228 15.99 -4.32 -10.98
N ASP A 229 15.88 -3.00 -10.83
CA ASP A 229 15.03 -2.11 -11.64
C ASP A 229 13.55 -2.52 -11.85
N ILE A 230 12.88 -3.01 -10.82
CA ILE A 230 11.43 -3.23 -10.83
C ILE A 230 10.72 -2.03 -10.17
N ASP A 231 10.69 -0.90 -10.87
CA ASP A 231 10.32 0.41 -10.28
C ASP A 231 8.80 0.59 -9.99
N TRP A 232 7.93 -0.16 -10.68
CA TRP A 232 6.47 -0.05 -10.58
C TRP A 232 5.81 -1.22 -9.84
N PHE A 233 6.60 -2.02 -9.12
CA PHE A 233 6.11 -3.14 -8.33
C PHE A 233 6.97 -3.30 -7.08
N TYR A 234 6.38 -3.22 -5.88
CA TYR A 234 7.12 -3.36 -4.61
C TYR A 234 6.63 -4.53 -3.77
N GLN A 235 7.56 -5.05 -2.97
CA GLN A 235 7.40 -6.15 -2.03
C GLN A 235 7.04 -7.46 -2.74
N LEU A 236 6.02 -8.17 -2.28
CA LEU A 236 5.84 -9.57 -2.61
C LEU A 236 5.12 -9.73 -3.94
N THR A 237 5.63 -10.62 -4.76
CA THR A 237 5.03 -10.97 -6.05
C THR A 237 4.93 -12.48 -6.19
N GLN A 238 3.95 -12.94 -6.96
CA GLN A 238 3.86 -14.32 -7.44
C GLN A 238 4.02 -14.34 -8.96
N GLY A 239 5.15 -14.88 -9.43
CA GLY A 239 5.41 -14.99 -10.86
C GLY A 239 6.87 -15.29 -11.20
N PHE A 240 7.39 -14.60 -12.21
CA PHE A 240 8.70 -14.83 -12.81
C PHE A 240 9.51 -13.54 -12.91
N TYR A 241 10.81 -13.63 -12.62
CA TYR A 241 11.80 -12.62 -12.94
C TYR A 241 12.95 -13.26 -13.71
N GLY A 242 13.47 -12.56 -14.70
CA GLY A 242 14.62 -12.98 -15.51
C GLY A 242 15.48 -11.79 -15.90
N LEU A 243 16.79 -11.91 -15.70
CA LEU A 243 17.80 -10.96 -16.11
C LEU A 243 18.91 -11.69 -16.87
N PHE A 244 19.09 -11.32 -18.14
CA PHE A 244 19.97 -12.01 -19.07
C PHE A 244 21.02 -11.04 -19.60
N LYS A 245 22.29 -11.27 -19.31
CA LYS A 245 23.41 -10.49 -19.83
C LYS A 245 23.67 -10.89 -21.29
N LEU A 246 23.10 -10.11 -22.21
CA LEU A 246 23.26 -10.33 -23.65
C LEU A 246 24.63 -9.86 -24.15
N HIS A 247 25.17 -8.80 -23.55
CA HIS A 247 26.46 -8.21 -23.86
C HIS A 247 27.10 -7.61 -22.59
N SER A 248 28.37 -7.18 -22.65
CA SER A 248 29.05 -6.54 -21.51
C SER A 248 28.37 -5.26 -21.02
N LYS A 249 27.57 -4.62 -21.88
CA LYS A 249 26.83 -3.37 -21.62
C LYS A 249 25.31 -3.50 -21.70
N VAL A 250 24.78 -4.66 -22.09
CA VAL A 250 23.34 -4.83 -22.36
C VAL A 250 22.81 -6.03 -21.58
N LYS A 251 21.77 -5.80 -20.78
CA LYS A 251 20.98 -6.85 -20.13
C LYS A 251 19.55 -6.81 -20.65
N LEU A 252 18.94 -7.96 -20.88
CA LEU A 252 17.50 -8.12 -21.09
C LEU A 252 16.85 -8.42 -19.75
N GLN A 253 15.83 -7.65 -19.41
CA GLN A 253 15.01 -7.84 -18.22
C GLN A 253 13.61 -8.29 -18.62
N VAL A 254 13.12 -9.33 -17.96
CA VAL A 254 11.76 -9.86 -18.10
C VAL A 254 11.18 -10.04 -16.71
N PHE A 255 9.96 -9.56 -16.51
CA PHE A 255 9.22 -9.71 -15.27
C PHE A 255 7.76 -10.02 -15.60
N SER A 256 7.16 -10.88 -14.80
CA SER A 256 5.78 -11.32 -14.95
C SER A 256 5.21 -11.65 -13.58
N SER A 257 4.01 -11.16 -13.29
CA SER A 257 3.34 -11.35 -12.00
C SER A 257 1.84 -11.54 -12.19
N TRP A 258 1.23 -12.41 -11.38
CA TRP A 258 -0.23 -12.53 -11.30
C TRP A 258 -0.82 -11.99 -10.00
N GLY A 259 0.04 -11.61 -9.06
CA GLY A 259 -0.41 -11.17 -7.76
C GLY A 259 0.66 -10.43 -7.00
N ARG A 260 0.22 -9.37 -6.32
CA ARG A 260 1.02 -8.63 -5.36
C ARG A 260 0.55 -8.91 -3.95
N GLY A 261 1.50 -9.16 -3.05
CA GLY A 261 1.31 -9.24 -1.61
C GLY A 261 2.08 -8.15 -0.86
N ILE A 262 1.79 -8.01 0.43
CA ILE A 262 2.47 -7.12 1.38
C ILE A 262 2.71 -7.88 2.68
N ALA A 263 3.93 -7.81 3.20
CA ALA A 263 4.21 -8.14 4.59
C ALA A 263 5.18 -7.09 5.13
N ASP A 264 4.71 -5.89 5.46
CA ASP A 264 5.60 -4.75 5.77
C ASP A 264 5.41 -4.16 7.16
N GLY A 265 4.72 -4.89 8.03
CA GLY A 265 4.39 -4.41 9.36
C GLY A 265 3.24 -3.40 9.36
N GLN A 266 2.96 -2.69 8.26
CA GLN A 266 1.83 -1.77 8.12
C GLN A 266 0.59 -2.46 7.53
N TRP A 267 0.81 -3.48 6.68
CA TRP A 267 -0.24 -4.33 6.18
C TRP A 267 0.25 -5.77 6.07
N MET A 268 -0.68 -6.72 6.15
CA MET A 268 -0.44 -8.12 5.82
C MET A 268 -1.44 -8.57 4.78
N PHE A 269 -0.95 -8.83 3.58
CA PHE A 269 -1.76 -9.17 2.43
C PHE A 269 -1.05 -10.29 1.68
N PRO A 270 -1.50 -11.54 1.81
CA PRO A 270 -0.85 -12.64 1.10
C PRO A 270 -0.95 -12.47 -0.41
N ILE A 271 -2.07 -11.86 -0.84
CA ILE A 271 -2.47 -11.50 -2.19
C ILE A 271 -3.54 -10.40 -2.09
N TYR A 272 -3.26 -9.17 -2.53
CA TYR A 272 -4.28 -8.10 -2.51
C TYR A 272 -4.45 -7.31 -3.83
N ARG A 273 -3.60 -7.51 -4.83
CA ARG A 273 -3.80 -6.89 -6.16
C ARG A 273 -3.52 -7.90 -7.27
N GLU A 274 -4.48 -8.73 -7.62
CA GLU A 274 -4.38 -9.64 -8.77
C GLU A 274 -5.17 -9.09 -9.96
N LYS A 275 -4.60 -9.26 -11.16
CA LYS A 275 -5.29 -9.01 -12.42
C LYS A 275 -5.47 -10.35 -13.12
N PRO A 276 -6.63 -10.63 -13.75
CA PRO A 276 -6.85 -11.85 -14.53
C PRO A 276 -5.74 -12.13 -15.56
N TRP A 277 -5.12 -11.06 -16.07
CA TRP A 277 -4.09 -11.10 -17.09
C TRP A 277 -2.66 -10.88 -16.57
N GLY A 278 -2.49 -10.71 -15.26
CA GLY A 278 -1.20 -10.38 -14.64
C GLY A 278 -0.65 -9.02 -15.04
N GLU A 279 0.53 -8.70 -14.52
CA GLU A 279 1.31 -7.49 -14.81
C GLU A 279 2.74 -7.88 -15.19
N HIS A 280 3.18 -7.39 -16.35
CA HIS A 280 4.39 -7.85 -17.01
C HIS A 280 5.26 -6.67 -17.40
N LYS A 281 6.58 -6.90 -17.43
CA LYS A 281 7.58 -5.96 -17.93
C LYS A 281 8.57 -6.69 -18.82
N ILE A 282 8.96 -6.05 -19.91
CA ILE A 282 10.11 -6.46 -20.72
C ILE A 282 10.91 -5.22 -21.14
N GLY A 283 12.23 -5.30 -21.05
CA GLY A 283 13.09 -4.14 -21.29
C GLY A 283 14.56 -4.46 -21.45
N LEU A 284 15.33 -3.47 -21.90
CA LEU A 284 16.77 -3.55 -22.01
C LEU A 284 17.42 -2.58 -21.03
N ILE A 285 18.38 -3.03 -20.25
CA ILE A 285 19.26 -2.15 -19.47
C ILE A 285 20.54 -1.97 -20.27
N TYR A 286 20.76 -0.75 -20.78
CA TYR A 286 21.95 -0.39 -21.54
C TYR A 286 22.87 0.52 -20.71
N GLN A 287 24.03 -0.02 -20.32
CA GLN A 287 25.08 0.73 -19.66
C GLN A 287 25.98 1.40 -20.70
N VAL A 288 25.72 2.67 -21.00
CA VAL A 288 26.46 3.44 -22.03
C VAL A 288 27.95 3.53 -21.64
N ASN A 289 28.19 3.95 -20.41
CA ASN A 289 29.49 4.03 -19.74
C ASN A 289 29.27 3.87 -18.22
N LYS A 290 30.33 3.92 -17.40
CA LYS A 290 30.20 3.72 -15.95
C LYS A 290 29.28 4.72 -15.22
N HIS A 291 29.03 5.89 -15.81
CA HIS A 291 28.23 6.96 -15.22
C HIS A 291 26.80 7.02 -15.73
N PHE A 292 26.48 6.40 -16.87
CA PHE A 292 25.20 6.62 -17.54
C PHE A 292 24.58 5.32 -18.03
N SER A 293 23.32 5.12 -17.68
CA SER A 293 22.49 4.02 -18.17
C SER A 293 21.15 4.50 -18.72
N ILE A 294 20.64 3.73 -19.68
CA ILE A 294 19.34 3.91 -20.30
C ILE A 294 18.59 2.60 -20.19
N HIS A 295 17.35 2.65 -19.73
CA HIS A 295 16.50 1.47 -19.56
C HIS A 295 15.14 1.68 -20.24
N PRO A 296 15.06 1.56 -21.58
CA PRO A 296 13.78 1.49 -22.27
C PRO A 296 13.10 0.15 -21.98
N HIS A 297 11.82 0.21 -21.63
CA HIS A 297 11.04 -0.97 -21.32
C HIS A 297 9.55 -0.73 -21.55
N VAL A 298 8.75 -1.78 -21.50
CA VAL A 298 7.30 -1.69 -21.56
C VAL A 298 6.70 -2.48 -20.41
N TRP A 299 5.85 -1.81 -19.65
CA TRP A 299 4.91 -2.47 -18.75
C TRP A 299 3.63 -2.78 -19.49
N PHE A 300 3.03 -3.93 -19.23
CA PHE A 300 1.72 -4.24 -19.81
C PHE A 300 0.96 -5.25 -18.96
N SER A 301 -0.35 -5.17 -19.07
CA SER A 301 -1.27 -6.18 -18.57
C SER A 301 -2.26 -6.44 -19.71
N PRO A 302 -2.26 -7.65 -20.31
CA PRO A 302 -3.11 -7.96 -21.46
C PRO A 302 -4.57 -7.52 -21.22
N GLN A 303 -5.18 -6.91 -22.23
CA GLN A 303 -6.55 -6.35 -22.17
C GLN A 303 -6.79 -5.21 -21.16
N VAL A 304 -5.79 -4.83 -20.35
CA VAL A 304 -5.91 -3.77 -19.34
C VAL A 304 -5.13 -2.52 -19.75
N PHE A 305 -3.81 -2.60 -19.89
CA PHE A 305 -2.98 -1.45 -20.25
C PHE A 305 -1.67 -1.84 -20.96
N THR A 306 -1.09 -0.89 -21.69
CA THR A 306 0.30 -0.93 -22.16
C THR A 306 0.96 0.41 -21.82
N ALA A 307 2.16 0.36 -21.27
CA ALA A 307 2.87 1.52 -20.76
C ALA A 307 4.36 1.45 -21.14
N PRO A 308 4.73 1.92 -22.35
CA PRO A 308 6.13 2.16 -22.68
C PRO A 308 6.74 3.20 -21.72
N GLU A 309 7.95 2.92 -21.27
CA GLU A 309 8.72 3.76 -20.38
C GLU A 309 10.19 3.81 -20.80
N VAL A 310 10.83 4.94 -20.55
CA VAL A 310 12.28 5.04 -20.53
C VAL A 310 12.74 5.62 -19.19
N LYS A 311 13.74 4.95 -18.60
CA LYS A 311 14.48 5.43 -17.44
C LYS A 311 15.89 5.81 -17.88
N PHE A 312 16.31 7.01 -17.51
CA PHE A 312 17.69 7.47 -17.64
C PHE A 312 18.28 7.64 -16.25
N HIS A 313 19.49 7.13 -16.04
CA HIS A 313 20.20 7.30 -14.77
C HIS A 313 21.63 7.75 -15.03
N TYR A 314 22.00 8.86 -14.39
CA TYR A 314 23.34 9.42 -14.42
C TYR A 314 23.91 9.51 -13.00
N ASP A 315 25.16 9.10 -12.84
CA ASP A 315 25.87 9.07 -11.57
C ASP A 315 27.32 9.52 -11.76
N THR A 316 27.68 10.66 -11.18
CA THR A 316 29.04 11.21 -11.30
C THR A 316 30.08 10.34 -10.59
N ASN A 317 29.69 9.60 -9.56
CA ASN A 317 30.58 8.76 -8.77
C ASN A 317 29.87 7.47 -8.32
N PRO A 318 29.80 6.44 -9.19
CA PRO A 318 29.18 5.15 -8.86
C PRO A 318 29.86 4.41 -7.70
N GLU A 319 31.14 4.70 -7.47
CA GLU A 319 31.97 4.10 -6.42
C GLU A 319 31.99 4.96 -5.14
N PHE A 320 31.00 5.84 -4.95
CA PHE A 320 30.95 6.73 -3.80
C PHE A 320 30.87 5.94 -2.49
N ALA A 321 31.92 6.05 -1.67
CA ALA A 321 32.07 5.35 -0.41
C ALA A 321 31.88 6.27 0.82
N GLY A 322 31.00 7.27 0.72
CA GLY A 322 30.70 8.20 1.84
C GLY A 322 31.71 9.34 2.01
N SER A 323 32.54 9.62 1.01
CA SER A 323 33.54 10.70 1.03
C SER A 323 33.58 11.44 -0.29
N GLY A 324 33.66 12.77 -0.24
CA GLY A 324 33.66 13.66 -1.39
C GLY A 324 32.24 14.02 -1.83
N PHE A 325 32.05 14.12 -3.14
CA PHE A 325 30.78 14.53 -3.76
C PHE A 325 30.31 13.50 -4.78
N ARG A 326 28.99 13.24 -4.80
CA ARG A 326 28.30 12.48 -5.83
C ARG A 326 27.01 13.20 -6.21
N SER A 327 26.75 13.31 -7.50
CA SER A 327 25.48 13.76 -8.05
C SER A 327 24.83 12.60 -8.81
N GLN A 328 23.59 12.29 -8.46
CA GLN A 328 22.77 11.32 -9.16
C GLN A 328 21.53 11.98 -9.74
N THR A 329 21.32 11.80 -11.04
CA THR A 329 20.14 12.28 -11.75
C THR A 329 19.38 11.10 -12.30
N THR A 330 18.09 11.01 -12.01
CA THR A 330 17.21 9.98 -12.59
C THR A 330 16.02 10.65 -13.24
N PHE A 331 15.72 10.24 -14.47
CA PHE A 331 14.54 10.68 -15.19
C PHE A 331 13.73 9.46 -15.64
N TYR A 332 12.44 9.45 -15.32
CA TYR A 332 11.47 8.49 -15.82
C TYR A 332 10.47 9.22 -16.71
N ALA A 333 10.18 8.65 -17.87
CA ALA A 333 9.08 9.07 -18.71
C ALA A 333 8.29 7.86 -19.17
N MET A 334 7.04 7.78 -18.73
CA MET A 334 6.10 6.72 -19.07
C MET A 334 4.84 7.31 -19.69
N TYR A 335 4.34 6.65 -20.72
CA TYR A 335 2.99 6.90 -21.22
C TYR A 335 2.15 5.65 -21.06
N VAL A 336 1.05 5.72 -20.32
CA VAL A 336 0.12 4.63 -20.10
C VAL A 336 -1.04 4.76 -21.08
N TYR A 337 -1.22 3.75 -21.91
CA TYR A 337 -2.41 3.55 -22.73
C TYR A 337 -3.32 2.53 -22.05
N GLN A 338 -4.51 2.95 -21.64
CA GLN A 338 -5.52 2.03 -21.11
C GLN A 338 -6.24 1.36 -22.28
N TRP A 339 -6.23 0.03 -22.31
CA TRP A 339 -7.04 -0.78 -23.24
C TRP A 339 -8.50 -0.82 -22.76
N LYS A 340 -9.34 -1.64 -23.39
CA LYS A 340 -10.77 -1.77 -23.04
C LYS A 340 -11.07 -2.33 -21.64
N ASN A 341 -10.08 -2.45 -20.75
CA ASN A 341 -10.18 -2.95 -19.38
C ASN A 341 -11.17 -4.12 -19.29
N ASP A 342 -10.92 -5.14 -20.12
CA ASP A 342 -11.96 -5.91 -20.79
C ASP A 342 -12.97 -6.60 -19.85
N TYR A 343 -12.65 -7.04 -18.63
CA TYR A 343 -13.64 -7.73 -17.79
C TYR A 343 -13.39 -7.57 -16.29
N VAL A 344 -14.40 -7.18 -15.52
CA VAL A 344 -14.41 -7.14 -14.06
C VAL A 344 -15.21 -8.34 -13.53
N PRO A 345 -14.61 -9.26 -12.74
CA PRO A 345 -15.33 -10.38 -12.14
C PRO A 345 -16.55 -9.89 -11.36
N GLY A 346 -17.73 -10.44 -11.65
CA GLY A 346 -19.00 -10.06 -11.02
C GLY A 346 -19.69 -8.80 -11.57
N ILE A 347 -19.05 -8.05 -12.48
CA ILE A 347 -19.62 -6.81 -13.08
C ILE A 347 -19.70 -6.92 -14.62
N GLY A 348 -18.78 -7.62 -15.28
CA GLY A 348 -18.76 -7.78 -16.74
C GLY A 348 -17.79 -6.83 -17.46
N HIS A 349 -18.00 -6.62 -18.76
CA HIS A 349 -17.13 -5.80 -19.59
C HIS A 349 -17.38 -4.30 -19.38
N VAL A 350 -16.36 -3.55 -18.92
CA VAL A 350 -16.51 -2.12 -18.55
C VAL A 350 -15.95 -1.14 -19.58
N GLY A 351 -15.21 -1.62 -20.60
CA GLY A 351 -14.71 -0.80 -21.71
C GLY A 351 -13.50 0.07 -21.36
N ARG A 352 -13.01 0.84 -22.34
CA ARG A 352 -11.78 1.68 -22.23
C ARG A 352 -11.94 2.83 -21.24
N TYR A 353 -13.17 3.27 -21.08
CA TYR A 353 -13.56 4.24 -20.08
C TYR A 353 -14.08 3.52 -18.82
N GLY A 354 -13.78 2.23 -18.64
CA GLY A 354 -14.23 1.48 -17.48
C GLY A 354 -13.69 2.03 -16.16
N LEU A 355 -14.25 1.53 -15.07
CA LEU A 355 -13.95 1.94 -13.70
C LEU A 355 -12.49 1.68 -13.33
N ALA A 356 -11.87 2.60 -12.57
CA ALA A 356 -10.57 2.35 -11.92
C ALA A 356 -10.68 1.13 -11.01
N ARG A 357 -9.92 0.07 -11.29
CA ARG A 357 -9.96 -1.14 -10.44
C ARG A 357 -9.42 -0.85 -9.05
N TYR A 358 -8.39 -0.02 -8.97
CA TYR A 358 -7.66 0.22 -7.74
C TYR A 358 -7.15 1.68 -7.67
N ASN A 359 -7.33 2.29 -6.50
CA ASN A 359 -6.57 3.43 -5.96
C ASN A 359 -6.50 4.76 -6.72
N THR A 360 -7.14 4.94 -7.88
CA THR A 360 -7.38 6.29 -8.39
C THR A 360 -8.77 6.71 -7.93
N TRP A 361 -8.78 7.29 -6.73
CA TRP A 361 -9.88 7.95 -6.03
C TRP A 361 -10.48 9.14 -6.77
N ASP A 362 -10.26 9.19 -8.07
CA ASP A 362 -10.50 10.32 -8.95
C ASP A 362 -11.26 9.83 -10.18
N THR A 363 -12.53 9.52 -9.94
CA THR A 363 -13.54 9.41 -10.98
C THR A 363 -14.50 10.61 -10.92
N TRP A 364 -14.09 11.70 -10.27
CA TRP A 364 -14.90 12.91 -10.17
C TRP A 364 -14.41 13.97 -11.15
N GLY A 365 -15.17 14.17 -12.23
CA GLY A 365 -15.20 15.44 -12.98
C GLY A 365 -13.99 15.83 -13.84
N LEU A 366 -13.02 14.95 -14.08
CA LEU A 366 -11.80 15.31 -14.83
C LEU A 366 -12.01 15.57 -16.33
N TYR A 367 -13.10 15.08 -16.93
CA TYR A 367 -13.43 15.35 -18.31
C TYR A 367 -14.67 16.24 -18.37
N ASN A 368 -14.42 17.53 -18.62
CA ASN A 368 -15.43 18.55 -18.76
C ASN A 368 -16.25 18.30 -20.05
N GLY A 369 -17.34 17.53 -19.94
CA GLY A 369 -18.50 17.60 -20.84
C GLY A 369 -18.36 17.03 -22.27
N THR A 370 -18.01 15.75 -22.44
CA THR A 370 -18.25 15.07 -23.75
C THR A 370 -18.99 13.74 -23.59
N CYS A 371 -20.31 13.77 -23.79
CA CYS A 371 -21.18 12.59 -23.80
C CYS A 371 -20.76 11.59 -24.89
N ASN A 372 -20.20 10.43 -24.52
CA ASN A 372 -20.08 9.31 -25.45
C ASN A 372 -21.22 8.30 -25.25
N VAL A 373 -22.26 8.51 -26.06
CA VAL A 373 -23.43 7.64 -26.17
C VAL A 373 -23.04 6.36 -26.90
N VAL A 374 -23.08 5.22 -26.21
CA VAL A 374 -23.27 3.92 -26.87
C VAL A 374 -24.39 3.18 -26.12
N ASN A 375 -25.63 3.48 -26.54
CA ASN A 375 -26.95 2.90 -26.17
C ASN A 375 -27.74 3.42 -24.95
N ARG A 376 -28.23 4.66 -25.10
CA ARG A 376 -29.65 5.10 -25.22
C ARG A 376 -30.77 4.09 -24.84
N ALA A 377 -31.22 4.07 -23.58
CA ALA A 377 -32.64 4.02 -23.23
C ALA A 377 -32.83 4.08 -21.70
N GLN A 378 -33.07 5.30 -21.19
CA GLN A 378 -33.98 5.66 -20.08
C GLN A 378 -33.42 6.86 -19.28
N THR A 379 -33.97 8.03 -19.61
CA THR A 379 -34.21 9.20 -18.74
C THR A 379 -33.01 9.92 -18.10
N GLY A 380 -32.58 10.99 -18.78
CA GLY A 380 -32.53 12.35 -18.21
C GLY A 380 -31.74 12.60 -16.93
N SER A 381 -30.41 12.77 -17.06
CA SER A 381 -29.57 13.80 -16.42
C SER A 381 -28.13 13.60 -16.92
N CYS A 382 -27.56 14.59 -17.60
CA CYS A 382 -26.15 14.55 -18.02
C CYS A 382 -25.24 14.82 -16.81
N GLY A 383 -24.17 14.04 -16.65
CA GLY A 383 -23.15 14.29 -15.63
C GLY A 383 -22.47 13.03 -15.09
N TRP A 384 -21.85 12.23 -15.96
CA TRP A 384 -20.98 11.13 -15.58
C TRP A 384 -19.84 11.05 -16.58
N ASP A 385 -18.58 11.06 -16.12
CA ASP A 385 -17.44 10.44 -16.82
C ASP A 385 -16.38 10.03 -15.78
N GLY A 386 -16.85 9.33 -14.75
CA GLY A 386 -16.03 8.75 -13.69
C GLY A 386 -15.24 7.53 -14.13
N TYR A 387 -14.39 7.75 -15.12
CA TYR A 387 -13.73 6.74 -15.92
C TYR A 387 -12.22 6.76 -15.65
N GLN A 388 -11.53 5.63 -15.84
CA GLN A 388 -10.04 5.59 -15.83
C GLN A 388 -9.41 6.59 -16.83
N GLY A 389 -10.21 7.13 -17.75
CA GLY A 389 -9.72 7.91 -18.88
C GLY A 389 -8.95 7.03 -19.86
N PRO A 390 -8.50 7.58 -20.99
CA PRO A 390 -7.72 6.84 -21.99
C PRO A 390 -6.32 6.43 -21.49
N GLY A 391 -5.93 6.85 -20.28
CA GLY A 391 -4.60 6.75 -19.72
C GLY A 391 -3.99 8.13 -19.48
N GLY A 392 -2.68 8.24 -19.61
CA GLY A 392 -1.95 9.46 -19.30
C GLY A 392 -0.45 9.27 -19.31
N ALA A 393 0.29 10.31 -18.93
CA ALA A 393 1.74 10.24 -18.79
C ALA A 393 2.16 10.43 -17.33
N THR A 394 3.23 9.73 -16.95
CA THR A 394 3.95 9.97 -15.71
C THR A 394 5.37 10.43 -16.05
N LEU A 395 5.78 11.56 -15.47
CA LEU A 395 7.15 12.06 -15.53
C LEU A 395 7.70 12.15 -14.11
N LEU A 396 8.90 11.61 -13.89
CA LEU A 396 9.63 11.80 -12.64
C LEU A 396 11.02 12.33 -12.97
N PHE A 397 11.34 13.52 -12.47
CA PHE A 397 12.70 14.01 -12.40
C PHE A 397 13.17 13.96 -10.95
N LYS A 398 14.33 13.35 -10.72
CA LYS A 398 14.98 13.27 -9.41
C LYS A 398 16.43 13.71 -9.54
N GLN A 399 16.86 14.50 -8.57
CA GLN A 399 18.24 14.85 -8.37
C GLN A 399 18.62 14.59 -6.92
N ARG A 400 19.72 13.86 -6.71
CA ARG A 400 20.30 13.60 -5.39
C ARG A 400 21.76 14.05 -5.39
N PHE A 401 22.18 14.65 -4.29
CA PHE A 401 23.56 14.99 -4.00
C PHE A 401 23.96 14.28 -2.72
N ASP A 402 25.03 13.50 -2.77
CA ASP A 402 25.70 12.98 -1.58
C ASP A 402 26.98 13.80 -1.35
N ILE A 403 27.16 14.27 -0.12
CA ILE A 403 28.26 15.12 0.32
C ILE A 403 28.82 14.51 1.61
N ASN A 404 29.89 13.73 1.48
CA ASN A 404 30.41 12.90 2.58
C ASN A 404 29.31 12.01 3.20
N ASN A 405 28.99 12.22 4.48
CA ASN A 405 27.97 11.52 5.24
C ASN A 405 26.59 12.20 5.20
N HIS A 406 26.44 13.25 4.39
CA HIS A 406 25.18 13.97 4.17
C HIS A 406 24.61 13.67 2.80
N ASN A 407 23.30 13.83 2.68
CA ASN A 407 22.65 13.84 1.39
C ASN A 407 21.54 14.89 1.35
N THR A 408 21.24 15.35 0.14
CA THR A 408 20.02 16.08 -0.15
C THR A 408 19.49 15.67 -1.51
N SER A 409 18.17 15.63 -1.65
CA SER A 409 17.53 15.31 -2.92
C SER A 409 16.29 16.16 -3.13
N PHE A 410 15.98 16.42 -4.39
CA PHE A 410 14.73 17.03 -4.79
C PHE A 410 14.16 16.27 -5.97
N GLY A 411 12.84 16.32 -6.11
CA GLY A 411 12.19 15.72 -7.25
C GLY A 411 10.83 16.32 -7.55
N ILE A 412 10.42 16.11 -8.80
CA ILE A 412 9.12 16.51 -9.31
C ILE A 412 8.50 15.28 -9.97
N TYR A 413 7.32 14.92 -9.50
CA TYR A 413 6.51 13.81 -9.99
C TYR A 413 5.21 14.37 -10.58
N LEU A 414 5.03 14.20 -11.89
CA LEU A 414 3.90 14.73 -12.64
C LEU A 414 3.08 13.57 -13.19
N ASN A 415 1.78 13.58 -12.91
CA ASN A 415 0.79 12.81 -13.66
C ASN A 415 0.04 13.77 -14.57
N ILE A 416 -0.08 13.43 -15.85
CA ILE A 416 -0.88 14.15 -16.84
C ILE A 416 -1.96 13.18 -17.31
N GLY A 417 -3.23 13.53 -17.15
CA GLY A 417 -4.34 12.58 -17.24
C GLY A 417 -4.31 11.59 -16.07
N ASN A 418 -4.64 10.32 -16.33
CA ASN A 418 -4.80 9.31 -15.28
C ASN A 418 -3.98 8.03 -15.56
N PRO A 419 -2.64 8.07 -15.42
CA PRO A 419 -1.76 6.93 -15.73
C PRO A 419 -1.79 5.82 -14.67
N ASN A 420 -2.01 6.15 -13.41
CA ASN A 420 -1.85 5.24 -12.27
C ASN A 420 -2.99 4.23 -11.93
N PRO A 421 -4.22 4.24 -12.49
CA PRO A 421 -5.32 3.39 -12.03
C PRO A 421 -5.02 1.89 -11.99
N ASN A 422 -4.16 1.45 -12.91
CA ASN A 422 -3.83 0.03 -13.06
C ASN A 422 -2.39 -0.25 -12.65
N ILE A 423 -1.41 0.58 -13.02
CA ILE A 423 0.02 0.32 -12.75
C ILE A 423 0.48 0.90 -11.40
N GLY A 424 0.10 2.15 -11.09
CA GLY A 424 0.55 2.88 -9.91
C GLY A 424 0.11 2.30 -8.56
N THR A 425 -0.75 1.27 -8.58
CA THR A 425 -1.20 0.57 -7.38
C THR A 425 -0.30 -0.60 -6.99
N TYR A 426 0.52 -1.10 -7.90
CA TYR A 426 1.51 -2.14 -7.65
C TYR A 426 2.83 -1.59 -7.12
N GLY A 427 3.11 -0.34 -7.47
CA GLY A 427 4.34 0.38 -7.17
C GLY A 427 4.38 1.71 -7.85
N ASN A 428 5.33 2.50 -7.42
CA ASN A 428 5.58 3.79 -8.02
C ASN A 428 7.05 4.17 -7.79
N PRO A 429 7.78 4.61 -8.81
CA PRO A 429 9.18 5.00 -8.67
C PRO A 429 9.37 6.08 -7.59
N VAL A 430 8.39 6.97 -7.37
CA VAL A 430 8.50 8.00 -6.34
C VAL A 430 8.48 7.43 -4.90
N ALA A 431 7.87 6.26 -4.68
CA ALA A 431 7.85 5.59 -3.37
C ALA A 431 9.19 4.92 -3.06
N ILE A 432 9.86 4.36 -4.08
CA ILE A 432 11.20 3.75 -3.96
C ILE A 432 12.24 4.79 -3.52
N ASP A 433 12.01 6.05 -3.86
CA ASP A 433 12.85 7.18 -3.45
C ASP A 433 12.65 7.62 -1.99
N GLY A 434 11.78 6.91 -1.26
CA GLY A 434 11.47 7.17 0.14
C GLY A 434 10.56 8.39 0.34
N VAL A 435 9.79 8.79 -0.69
CA VAL A 435 8.65 9.69 -0.49
C VAL A 435 7.46 8.82 -0.11
N GLU A 436 7.13 8.83 1.17
CA GLU A 436 6.09 7.97 1.72
C GLU A 436 4.71 8.28 1.10
N GLN A 437 4.10 7.27 0.49
CA GLN A 437 2.78 7.34 -0.13
C GLN A 437 1.68 6.92 0.84
N TRP A 438 2.01 6.15 1.88
CA TRP A 438 1.05 5.52 2.80
C TRP A 438 0.69 6.39 4.03
N THR A 439 0.77 7.72 3.91
CA THR A 439 0.52 8.64 5.04
C THR A 439 -0.88 9.22 5.10
N GLY A 440 -1.78 8.81 4.20
CA GLY A 440 -3.17 9.27 4.11
C GLY A 440 -4.05 8.99 5.33
N SER A 441 -5.36 8.99 5.10
CA SER A 441 -6.35 8.68 6.14
C SER A 441 -6.82 7.23 6.03
N ILE A 442 -6.84 6.52 7.17
CA ILE A 442 -7.45 5.19 7.25
C ILE A 442 -8.98 5.22 7.06
N TYR A 443 -9.60 6.39 7.25
CA TYR A 443 -11.03 6.61 6.98
C TYR A 443 -11.31 6.96 5.52
N GLY A 444 -10.25 7.17 4.73
CA GLY A 444 -10.33 7.42 3.30
C GLY A 444 -11.01 6.25 2.58
N LEU A 445 -11.72 6.54 1.48
CA LEU A 445 -12.01 5.50 0.51
C LEU A 445 -10.66 4.94 0.04
N GLY A 446 -10.44 3.65 0.20
CA GLY A 446 -9.18 3.00 -0.16
C GLY A 446 -8.46 2.31 0.94
N PHE A 447 -8.56 0.99 0.87
CA PHE A 447 -7.99 -0.07 1.72
C PHE A 447 -6.47 -0.04 1.93
N ALA A 448 -5.84 1.13 1.94
CA ALA A 448 -4.41 1.26 2.16
C ALA A 448 -3.90 2.68 2.54
N SER A 449 -4.77 3.69 2.75
CA SER A 449 -4.32 5.03 3.20
C SER A 449 -3.26 5.69 2.27
N ILE A 450 -3.35 5.48 0.95
CA ILE A 450 -2.50 6.18 -0.04
C ILE A 450 -2.87 7.68 -0.11
N ASN A 451 -1.86 8.54 -0.11
CA ASN A 451 -2.02 9.96 -0.40
C ASN A 451 -2.14 10.23 -1.91
N ASN A 452 -2.49 11.46 -2.30
CA ASN A 452 -2.87 11.76 -3.67
C ASN A 452 -1.70 11.96 -4.66
N ILE A 453 -0.49 11.49 -4.34
CA ILE A 453 0.67 11.57 -5.26
C ILE A 453 0.38 10.80 -6.55
N THR A 454 -0.38 9.70 -6.47
CA THR A 454 -0.76 8.85 -7.63
C THR A 454 -2.08 9.29 -8.27
N ALA A 455 -2.70 10.37 -7.81
CA ALA A 455 -3.96 10.85 -8.39
C ALA A 455 -3.77 11.34 -9.83
N ALA A 456 -4.88 11.41 -10.55
CA ALA A 456 -4.91 11.99 -11.88
C ALA A 456 -4.56 13.48 -11.82
N ASP A 457 -3.86 13.96 -12.84
CA ASP A 457 -3.38 15.35 -12.94
C ASP A 457 -2.63 15.86 -11.69
N ALA A 458 -2.04 14.93 -10.93
CA ALA A 458 -1.32 15.26 -9.71
C ALA A 458 0.08 15.81 -10.04
N VAL A 459 0.41 16.92 -9.40
CA VAL A 459 1.75 17.49 -9.37
C VAL A 459 2.26 17.34 -7.94
N THR A 460 3.34 16.58 -7.78
CA THR A 460 4.04 16.44 -6.51
C THR A 460 5.46 16.96 -6.64
N VAL A 461 5.83 17.86 -5.75
CA VAL A 461 7.22 18.31 -5.57
C VAL A 461 7.67 17.89 -4.18
N TYR A 462 8.92 17.47 -4.07
CA TYR A 462 9.48 17.07 -2.79
C TYR A 462 10.94 17.46 -2.67
N TRP A 463 11.35 17.65 -1.43
CA TRP A 463 12.74 17.84 -1.04
C TRP A 463 13.04 16.97 0.17
N LYS A 464 14.26 16.44 0.23
CA LYS A 464 14.76 15.66 1.35
C LYS A 464 16.19 16.08 1.67
N GLY A 465 16.56 16.08 2.95
CA GLY A 465 17.91 16.36 3.39
C GLY A 465 18.20 15.64 4.69
N GLY A 466 19.37 15.02 4.78
CA GLY A 466 19.70 14.19 5.94
C GLY A 466 21.18 13.87 6.04
N GLY A 467 21.50 13.03 7.01
CA GLY A 467 22.86 12.54 7.19
C GLY A 467 22.96 11.39 8.18
N VAL A 468 24.12 10.75 8.16
CA VAL A 468 24.45 9.61 9.01
C VAL A 468 25.61 9.99 9.93
N TYR A 469 25.47 9.72 11.21
CA TYR A 469 26.47 9.96 12.25
C TYR A 469 26.62 8.70 13.11
N GLY A 470 27.62 7.86 12.78
CA GLY A 470 27.80 6.57 13.42
C GLY A 470 26.58 5.68 13.22
N ASN A 471 25.91 5.34 14.31
CA ASN A 471 24.70 4.50 14.31
C ASN A 471 23.39 5.29 14.19
N PHE A 472 23.46 6.62 14.15
CA PHE A 472 22.30 7.50 14.07
C PHE A 472 22.15 8.04 12.65
N ASP A 473 20.95 7.97 12.09
CA ASP A 473 20.61 8.64 10.84
C ASP A 473 19.36 9.51 11.01
N TRP A 474 19.37 10.66 10.34
CA TRP A 474 18.25 11.59 10.34
C TRP A 474 17.96 12.09 8.94
N GLU A 475 16.69 12.39 8.69
CA GLU A 475 16.23 12.95 7.41
C GLU A 475 15.05 13.87 7.65
N LEU A 476 15.10 15.07 7.08
CA LEU A 476 13.98 15.97 6.95
C LEU A 476 13.44 15.85 5.51
N ALA A 477 12.15 15.62 5.37
CA ALA A 477 11.49 15.46 4.08
C ALA A 477 10.27 16.38 4.00
N GLU A 478 10.24 17.25 2.98
CA GLU A 478 9.08 18.06 2.64
C GLU A 478 8.43 17.54 1.36
N ARG A 479 7.10 17.56 1.33
CA ARG A 479 6.31 17.23 0.15
C ARG A 479 5.15 18.19 0.02
N PHE A 480 4.95 18.69 -1.20
CA PHE A 480 3.72 19.33 -1.62
C PHE A 480 3.09 18.56 -2.78
N THR A 481 1.80 18.29 -2.68
CA THR A 481 1.01 17.62 -3.71
C THR A 481 -0.24 18.43 -4.00
N HIS A 482 -0.43 18.76 -5.27
CA HIS A 482 -1.67 19.32 -5.79
C HIS A 482 -2.28 18.36 -6.80
N ALA A 483 -3.56 18.07 -6.63
CA ALA A 483 -4.36 17.26 -7.55
C ALA A 483 -5.81 17.82 -7.54
N PRO A 484 -6.64 17.50 -8.54
CA PRO A 484 -8.06 17.88 -8.57
C PRO A 484 -8.78 17.58 -7.25
N ARG A 485 -8.54 16.40 -6.67
CA ARG A 485 -9.09 15.98 -5.38
C ARG A 485 -8.57 16.75 -4.17
N THR A 486 -7.28 17.10 -4.14
CA THR A 486 -6.64 17.56 -2.90
C THR A 486 -5.50 18.52 -3.12
N THR A 487 -5.32 19.41 -2.16
CA THR A 487 -4.05 20.11 -1.95
C THR A 487 -3.49 19.70 -0.60
N ALA A 488 -2.25 19.23 -0.58
CA ALA A 488 -1.64 18.58 0.57
C ALA A 488 -0.19 19.02 0.74
N GLN A 489 0.22 19.29 1.97
CA GLN A 489 1.61 19.56 2.33
C GLN A 489 2.00 18.75 3.56
N ALA A 490 3.21 18.19 3.54
CA ALA A 490 3.76 17.44 4.64
C ALA A 490 5.23 17.82 4.89
N LEU A 491 5.61 17.86 6.16
CA LEU A 491 6.98 17.98 6.63
C LEU A 491 7.23 16.86 7.64
N ALA A 492 8.14 15.96 7.31
CA ALA A 492 8.45 14.78 8.09
C ALA A 492 9.92 14.80 8.56
N LEU A 493 10.13 14.56 9.86
CA LEU A 493 11.43 14.31 10.46
C LEU A 493 11.56 12.83 10.80
N TYR A 494 12.52 12.17 10.19
CA TYR A 494 12.92 10.80 10.47
C TYR A 494 14.16 10.83 11.38
N LEU A 495 14.11 10.02 12.44
CA LEU A 495 15.20 9.85 13.38
C LEU A 495 15.34 8.36 13.65
N ASN A 496 16.45 7.77 13.23
CA ASN A 496 16.69 6.34 13.35
C ASN A 496 18.00 6.07 14.08
N TYR A 497 18.02 4.99 14.85
CA TYR A 497 19.22 4.54 15.55
C TYR A 497 19.39 3.03 15.43
N GLN A 498 20.61 2.62 15.12
CA GLN A 498 21.04 1.23 15.04
C GLN A 498 21.64 0.78 16.39
N PHE A 499 20.92 -0.08 17.10
CA PHE A 499 21.35 -0.71 18.35
C PHE A 499 22.05 -2.04 18.06
N GLY A 500 23.39 -2.01 18.01
CA GLY A 500 24.18 -3.20 17.70
C GLY A 500 23.91 -3.69 16.28
N LYS A 501 23.99 -5.00 16.04
CA LYS A 501 23.85 -5.57 14.69
C LYS A 501 22.41 -5.89 14.28
N HIS A 502 21.52 -6.08 15.24
CA HIS A 502 20.23 -6.72 15.00
C HIS A 502 19.03 -5.79 15.20
N VAL A 503 19.15 -4.75 16.03
CA VAL A 503 18.01 -3.90 16.38
C VAL A 503 18.16 -2.53 15.72
N LYS A 504 17.16 -2.12 14.94
CA LYS A 504 16.99 -0.73 14.48
C LYS A 504 15.71 -0.19 15.09
N ALA A 505 15.76 1.02 15.63
CA ALA A 505 14.57 1.72 16.07
C ALA A 505 14.55 3.12 15.48
N GLY A 506 13.38 3.56 15.04
CA GLY A 506 13.19 4.84 14.44
C GLY A 506 11.84 5.45 14.79
N ILE A 507 11.82 6.77 14.79
CA ILE A 507 10.61 7.58 14.86
C ILE A 507 10.52 8.45 13.62
N LYS A 508 9.29 8.66 13.17
CA LYS A 508 8.95 9.65 12.16
C LYS A 508 7.90 10.58 12.75
N LEU A 509 8.23 11.86 12.82
CA LEU A 509 7.29 12.92 13.19
C LEU A 509 6.86 13.62 11.91
N GLU A 510 5.58 13.59 11.57
CA GLU A 510 5.06 14.22 10.35
C GLU A 510 4.00 15.26 10.72
N TRP A 511 4.27 16.52 10.38
CA TRP A 511 3.21 17.50 10.17
C TRP A 511 2.61 17.24 8.79
N PHE A 512 1.30 17.00 8.72
CA PHE A 512 0.62 16.74 7.46
C PHE A 512 -0.72 17.46 7.44
N TYR A 513 -0.90 18.39 6.52
CA TYR A 513 -2.14 19.11 6.30
C TYR A 513 -2.69 18.83 4.91
N ALA A 514 -3.96 18.45 4.83
CA ALA A 514 -4.61 18.11 3.57
C ALA A 514 -6.00 18.75 3.44
N GLY A 515 -6.25 19.39 2.30
CA GLY A 515 -7.53 19.98 1.91
C GLY A 515 -8.17 19.17 0.82
N ILE A 516 -9.28 18.48 1.15
CA ILE A 516 -10.08 17.76 0.16
C ILE A 516 -11.03 18.75 -0.51
N ASN A 517 -10.93 18.87 -1.82
CA ASN A 517 -11.70 19.86 -2.59
C ASN A 517 -13.19 19.52 -2.64
N ALA A 518 -14.01 20.54 -2.87
CA ALA A 518 -15.45 20.37 -3.08
C ALA A 518 -15.72 19.37 -4.23
N GLY A 519 -16.75 18.54 -4.08
CA GLY A 519 -17.08 17.47 -5.01
C GLY A 519 -16.35 16.14 -4.72
N TYR A 520 -15.33 16.14 -3.87
CA TYR A 520 -14.59 14.92 -3.53
C TYR A 520 -14.97 14.37 -2.16
N ASN A 521 -14.86 13.04 -2.03
CA ASN A 521 -15.12 12.35 -0.78
C ASN A 521 -13.86 12.38 0.12
N PRO A 522 -13.91 12.96 1.34
CA PRO A 522 -12.77 13.00 2.26
C PRO A 522 -12.53 11.67 3.00
N GLY A 523 -13.49 10.76 2.94
CA GLY A 523 -13.46 9.44 3.56
C GLY A 523 -14.88 8.93 3.73
N VAL A 524 -15.06 7.61 3.66
CA VAL A 524 -16.35 7.00 4.02
C VAL A 524 -16.41 6.70 5.51
N GLY A 525 -15.24 6.51 6.14
CA GLY A 525 -14.97 6.41 7.58
C GLY A 525 -15.86 5.49 8.42
N PHE A 526 -16.76 4.75 7.79
CA PHE A 526 -17.69 3.85 8.42
C PHE A 526 -18.26 2.92 7.34
N LEU A 527 -18.27 1.63 7.66
CA LEU A 527 -18.99 0.62 6.90
C LEU A 527 -20.18 0.15 7.74
N SER A 528 -21.34 -0.05 7.13
CA SER A 528 -22.49 -0.67 7.79
C SER A 528 -22.11 -2.02 8.43
N SER A 529 -23.01 -2.63 9.22
CA SER A 529 -22.77 -3.99 9.74
C SER A 529 -22.45 -5.02 8.66
N TYR A 530 -22.81 -4.72 7.40
CA TYR A 530 -22.60 -5.54 6.22
C TYR A 530 -21.46 -5.04 5.31
N GLY A 531 -20.63 -4.10 5.77
CA GLY A 531 -19.46 -3.64 5.01
C GLY A 531 -19.78 -2.54 3.97
N GLN A 532 -20.92 -1.86 4.06
CA GLN A 532 -21.35 -0.89 3.03
C GLN A 532 -20.92 0.54 3.37
N PRO A 533 -20.33 1.30 2.44
CA PRO A 533 -19.93 2.68 2.72
C PRO A 533 -21.12 3.63 2.78
N PHE A 534 -20.93 4.72 3.53
CA PHE A 534 -21.85 5.85 3.52
C PHE A 534 -21.80 6.59 2.17
N ASN A 535 -22.94 6.72 1.51
CA ASN A 535 -23.05 7.49 0.28
C ASN A 535 -23.49 8.93 0.60
N MET A 536 -22.60 9.90 0.40
CA MET A 536 -22.87 11.32 0.61
C MET A 536 -23.86 11.91 -0.41
N THR A 537 -23.98 11.33 -1.61
CA THR A 537 -24.97 11.75 -2.62
C THR A 537 -26.39 11.34 -2.24
N THR A 538 -26.57 10.20 -1.57
CA THR A 538 -27.91 9.71 -1.23
C THR A 538 -28.23 9.77 0.25
N GLY A 539 -27.23 9.99 1.11
CA GLY A 539 -27.36 9.92 2.55
C GLY A 539 -27.53 8.51 3.10
N VAL A 540 -27.44 7.45 2.31
CA VAL A 540 -27.71 6.07 2.76
C VAL A 540 -26.50 5.16 2.58
N PHE A 541 -26.44 4.06 3.32
CA PHE A 541 -25.47 3.00 3.01
C PHE A 541 -25.86 2.28 1.72
N SER A 542 -24.88 1.94 0.90
CA SER A 542 -25.13 1.24 -0.37
C SER A 542 -23.99 0.31 -0.76
N SER A 543 -24.24 -0.99 -0.80
CA SER A 543 -23.34 -1.99 -1.39
C SER A 543 -23.21 -1.82 -2.90
N GLY A 544 -24.34 -1.57 -3.58
CA GLY A 544 -24.37 -1.38 -5.04
C GLY A 544 -23.55 -0.17 -5.49
N SER A 545 -23.63 0.96 -4.78
CA SER A 545 -22.87 2.16 -5.14
C SER A 545 -21.37 1.92 -5.06
N PHE A 546 -20.88 1.24 -4.01
CA PHE A 546 -19.46 0.93 -3.82
C PHE A 546 -18.92 -0.05 -4.85
N ALA A 547 -19.65 -1.15 -5.07
CA ALA A 547 -19.27 -2.19 -6.03
C ALA A 547 -19.32 -1.67 -7.48
N GLN A 548 -20.18 -0.69 -7.77
CA GLN A 548 -20.40 -0.19 -9.14
C GLN A 548 -19.59 1.07 -9.50
N ASN A 549 -19.17 1.91 -8.54
CA ASN A 549 -18.17 3.00 -8.73
C ASN A 549 -17.93 3.75 -7.40
N TYR A 550 -16.68 3.90 -6.95
CA TYR A 550 -16.35 4.71 -5.78
C TYR A 550 -16.78 6.19 -5.91
N ALA A 551 -16.93 6.74 -7.12
CA ALA A 551 -17.52 8.07 -7.32
C ALA A 551 -19.00 8.15 -6.92
N ASN A 552 -19.73 7.03 -6.90
CA ASN A 552 -21.15 7.02 -6.54
C ASN A 552 -21.39 7.44 -5.09
N VAL A 553 -20.37 7.41 -4.22
CA VAL A 553 -20.51 7.73 -2.80
C VAL A 553 -20.47 9.24 -2.49
N GLY A 554 -20.46 10.11 -3.50
CA GLY A 554 -20.59 11.57 -3.33
C GLY A 554 -19.40 12.26 -2.70
N GLY A 555 -19.45 13.59 -2.64
CA GLY A 555 -18.38 14.42 -2.06
C GLY A 555 -18.89 15.60 -1.24
N VAL A 556 -17.98 16.28 -0.55
CA VAL A 556 -18.31 17.45 0.27
C VAL A 556 -18.69 18.65 -0.61
N GLY A 557 -19.67 19.45 -0.18
CA GLY A 557 -20.12 20.63 -0.93
C GLY A 557 -19.13 21.81 -0.91
N LYS A 558 -18.10 21.76 -0.07
CA LYS A 558 -17.03 22.77 0.04
C LYS A 558 -15.72 22.08 0.42
N THR A 559 -14.59 22.71 0.15
CA THR A 559 -13.28 22.17 0.54
C THR A 559 -13.21 21.97 2.05
N VAL A 560 -12.74 20.80 2.49
CA VAL A 560 -12.56 20.44 3.90
C VAL A 560 -11.08 20.21 4.18
N TRP A 561 -10.53 21.04 5.06
CA TRP A 561 -9.15 20.94 5.52
C TRP A 561 -9.03 20.12 6.79
N GLN A 562 -8.03 19.25 6.83
CA GLN A 562 -7.81 18.34 7.96
C GLN A 562 -6.34 18.25 8.30
N ASP A 563 -6.07 18.39 9.59
CA ASP A 563 -4.80 18.00 10.17
C ASP A 563 -4.71 16.46 10.22
N ARG A 564 -3.68 15.94 9.57
CA ARG A 564 -3.31 14.54 9.46
C ARG A 564 -1.97 14.25 10.13
N SER A 565 -1.46 15.17 10.95
CA SER A 565 -0.20 15.04 11.65
C SER A 565 -0.19 13.85 12.59
N HIS A 566 0.97 13.19 12.65
CA HIS A 566 1.12 11.93 13.36
C HIS A 566 2.58 11.63 13.69
N LEU A 567 2.75 10.71 14.63
CA LEU A 567 4.00 10.00 14.91
C LEU A 567 3.90 8.60 14.32
N MET A 568 4.97 8.11 13.70
CA MET A 568 5.15 6.69 13.38
C MET A 568 6.39 6.15 14.08
N THR A 569 6.35 4.88 14.46
CA THR A 569 7.52 4.15 14.93
C THR A 569 7.82 3.01 13.99
N HIS A 570 9.12 2.76 13.79
CA HIS A 570 9.61 1.59 13.08
C HIS A 570 10.68 0.93 13.94
N ILE A 571 10.36 -0.22 14.53
CA ILE A 571 11.31 -1.02 15.29
C ILE A 571 11.47 -2.32 14.55
N SER A 572 12.70 -2.67 14.20
CA SER A 572 13.01 -3.94 13.55
C SER A 572 14.09 -4.69 14.30
N TYR A 573 13.90 -6.01 14.40
CA TYR A 573 14.93 -6.96 14.79
C TYR A 573 15.18 -7.92 13.63
N SER A 574 16.42 -8.05 13.15
CA SER A 574 16.79 -8.94 12.05
C SER A 574 17.97 -9.83 12.43
N PHE A 575 17.97 -11.11 12.05
CA PHE A 575 19.06 -12.06 12.34
C PHE A 575 19.34 -13.04 11.21
#